data_AF-A0AAP6K2E6-F1
#
_entry.id   AF-A0AAP6K2E6-F1
#
_cell.length_a   1.000
_cell.length_b   1.000
_cell.length_c   1.000
_cell.angle_alpha   90.00
_cell.angle_beta   90.00
_cell.angle_gamma   90.00
#
_symmetry.space_group_name_H-M   'P 1'
#
loop_
_entity.id
_entity.type
_entity.pdbx_description
1 polymer ?
#
loop_
_entity_poly.entity_id
_entity_poly.type
_entity_poly.pdbx_seq_one_letter_code
_entity_poly.pdbx_strand_id
1 'polypeptide(L)' 'MKKHILELDGIQKKFNQKTLLSDVYLKCETGEIIGLLGRNGSGRISLIKIIFGIESAPDKCIRVDSLTKK' A
#
# COMPACT_ATOMS: atom_id res chain seq x y z
N MET A 1 -18.99 4.62 16.73
CA MET A 1 -18.51 4.98 15.37
C MET A 1 -18.15 3.69 14.64
N LYS A 2 -18.47 3.58 13.35
CA LYS A 2 -18.04 2.45 12.53
C LYS A 2 -16.52 2.53 12.35
N LYS A 3 -15.80 1.44 12.65
CA LYS A 3 -14.36 1.35 12.40
C LYS A 3 -14.16 0.75 11.02
N HIS A 4 -13.59 1.54 10.10
CA HIS A 4 -13.13 1.05 8.81
C HIS A 4 -11.71 0.54 8.91
N ILE A 5 -11.38 -0.48 8.10
CA ILE A 5 -10.05 -1.09 8.05
C ILE A 5 -9.55 -1.05 6.61
N LEU A 6 -8.36 -0.49 6.40
CA LEU A 6 -7.58 -0.61 5.16
C LEU A 6 -6.52 -1.68 5.36
N GLU A 7 -6.46 -2.67 4.46
CA GLU A 7 -5.45 -3.72 4.47
C GLU A 7 -4.75 -3.80 3.11
N LEU A 8 -3.42 -3.80 3.15
CA LEU A 8 -2.52 -4.01 2.04
C LEU A 8 -1.76 -5.30 2.28
N ASP A 9 -1.73 -6.16 1.28
CA ASP A 9 -1.10 -7.46 1.35
C ASP A 9 -0.35 -7.73 0.05
N GLY A 10 0.93 -8.10 0.20
CA GLY A 10 1.79 -8.50 -0.91
C GLY A 10 2.00 -7.43 -1.99
N ILE A 11 2.05 -6.14 -1.64
CA ILE A 11 2.29 -5.11 -2.65
C ILE A 11 3.74 -5.20 -3.14
N GLN A 12 3.91 -5.45 -4.44
CA GLN A 12 5.20 -5.50 -5.09
C GLN A 12 5.28 -4.50 -6.25
N LYS A 13 6.44 -3.86 -6.38
CA LYS A 13 6.69 -2.95 -7.50
C LYS A 13 8.16 -3.00 -7.89
N LYS A 14 8.40 -3.19 -9.18
CA LYS A 14 9.71 -3.05 -9.80
C LYS A 14 9.72 -1.81 -10.69
N PHE A 15 10.84 -1.11 -10.69
CA PHE A 15 11.13 -0.02 -11.60
C PHE A 15 12.41 -0.39 -12.35
N ASN A 16 12.29 -0.65 -13.66
CA ASN A 16 13.32 -1.29 -14.47
C ASN A 16 13.82 -2.59 -13.81
N GLN A 17 15.11 -2.69 -13.52
CA GLN A 17 15.72 -3.87 -12.86
C GLN A 17 15.74 -3.77 -11.33
N LYS A 18 15.24 -2.67 -10.74
CA LYS A 18 15.29 -2.44 -9.30
C LYS A 18 13.95 -2.73 -8.65
N THR A 19 13.96 -3.57 -7.62
CA THR A 19 12.80 -3.74 -6.72
C THR A 19 12.64 -2.48 -5.88
N LEU A 20 11.49 -1.82 -6.05
CA LEU A 20 11.13 -0.61 -5.31
C LEU A 20 10.31 -0.94 -4.07
N LEU A 21 9.33 -1.83 -4.22
CA LEU A 21 8.52 -2.38 -3.13
C LEU A 21 8.60 -3.91 -3.21
N SER A 22 8.89 -4.54 -2.08
CA SER A 22 8.97 -6.00 -1.94
C SER A 22 8.03 -6.44 -0.84
N ASP A 23 6.91 -7.05 -1.23
CA ASP A 23 6.00 -7.76 -0.33
C ASP A 23 5.52 -6.89 0.84
N VAL A 24 4.99 -5.71 0.52
CA VAL A 24 4.61 -4.72 1.55
C VAL A 24 3.25 -5.06 2.16
N TYR A 25 3.24 -5.10 3.48
CA TYR A 25 2.06 -5.28 4.32
C TYR A 25 1.76 -4.02 5.13
N LEU A 26 0.49 -3.63 5.18
CA LEU A 26 0.04 -2.52 6.01
C LEU A 26 -1.42 -2.71 6.39
N LYS A 27 -1.74 -2.46 7.66
CA LYS A 27 -3.11 -2.38 8.16
C LYS A 27 -3.30 -1.01 8.81
N CYS A 28 -4.42 -0.36 8.54
CA CYS A 28 -4.78 0.93 9.14
C CYS A 28 -6.26 0.93 9.52
N GLU A 29 -6.56 1.27 10.76
CA GLU A 29 -7.92 1.39 11.28
C GLU A 29 -8.35 2.86 11.45
N THR A 30 -9.66 3.09 11.47
CA THR A 30 -10.20 4.43 11.71
C THR A 30 -9.72 4.98 13.05
N GLY A 31 -9.07 6.15 13.00
CA GLY A 31 -8.51 6.83 14.17
C GLY A 31 -7.01 6.60 14.37
N GLU A 32 -6.38 5.73 13.59
CA GLU A 32 -4.93 5.53 13.63
C GLU A 32 -4.20 6.54 12.74
N ILE A 33 -2.99 6.93 13.19
CA ILE A 33 -2.07 7.76 12.41
C ILE A 33 -0.84 6.92 12.12
N ILE A 34 -0.59 6.65 10.83
CA ILE A 34 0.58 5.87 10.39
C ILE A 34 1.56 6.79 9.66
N GLY A 35 2.80 6.80 10.12
CA GLY A 35 3.91 7.48 9.46
C GLY A 35 4.65 6.56 8.49
N LEU A 36 4.74 6.93 7.22
CA LEU A 36 5.58 6.24 6.23
C LEU A 36 6.98 6.89 6.16
N LEU A 37 7.96 6.27 6.80
CA LEU A 37 9.35 6.74 6.87
C LEU A 37 10.28 5.93 5.97
N GLY A 38 11.37 6.57 5.53
CA GLY A 38 12.34 5.93 4.64
C GLY A 38 13.21 6.93 3.89
N ARG A 39 14.31 6.46 3.28
CA ARG A 39 15.20 7.31 2.46
C ARG A 39 14.49 7.80 1.20
N ASN A 40 15.00 8.86 0.57
CA ASN A 40 14.51 9.25 -0.76
C ASN A 40 14.73 8.11 -1.76
N GLY A 41 13.70 7.81 -2.56
CA GLY A 41 13.71 6.67 -3.48
C GLY A 41 13.38 5.30 -2.87
N SER A 42 12.95 5.24 -1.61
CA SER A 42 12.49 3.98 -0.96
C SER A 42 11.09 3.49 -1.39
N GLY A 43 10.39 4.24 -2.24
CA GLY A 43 9.07 3.84 -2.74
C GLY A 43 7.87 4.35 -1.94
N ARG A 44 8.06 5.19 -0.92
CA ARG A 44 6.97 5.76 -0.10
C ARG A 44 5.85 6.41 -0.93
N ILE A 45 6.21 7.32 -1.84
CA ILE A 45 5.24 8.00 -2.71
C ILE A 45 4.55 6.99 -3.64
N SER A 46 5.30 6.03 -4.18
CA SER A 46 4.74 4.97 -5.03
C SER A 46 3.74 4.10 -4.26
N LEU A 47 4.05 3.70 -3.01
CA LEU A 47 3.14 2.95 -2.16
C LEU A 47 1.83 3.72 -1.95
N ILE A 48 1.90 5.01 -1.62
CA ILE A 48 0.71 5.86 -1.47
C ILE A 48 -0.08 5.94 -2.79
N LYS A 49 0.58 6.15 -3.93
CA LYS A 49 -0.09 6.19 -5.24
C LYS A 49 -0.78 4.86 -5.58
N ILE A 50 -0.19 3.73 -5.21
CA ILE A 50 -0.77 2.39 -5.40
C ILE A 50 -2.02 2.22 -4.53
N ILE A 51 -1.95 2.63 -3.25
CA ILE A 51 -3.10 2.61 -2.31
C ILE A 51 -4.29 3.40 -2.86
N PHE A 52 -4.03 4.59 -3.41
CA PHE A 52 -5.06 5.44 -3.99
C PHE A 52 -5.48 5.04 -5.41
N GLY A 53 -4.89 3.99 -5.99
CA GLY A 53 -5.21 3.51 -7.33
C GLY A 53 -4.70 4.43 -8.47
N ILE A 54 -3.84 5.39 -8.18
CA ILE A 54 -3.23 6.31 -9.16
C ILE A 54 -2.12 5.60 -9.96
N GLU A 55 -1.41 4.67 -9.31
CA GLU A 55 -0.35 3.88 -9.92
C GLU A 55 -0.70 2.38 -9.86
N SER A 56 -0.47 1.67 -10.97
CA SER A 56 -0.66 0.22 -11.02
C SER A 56 0.56 -0.52 -10.46
N ALA A 57 0.30 -1.61 -9.75
CA ALA A 57 1.30 -2.58 -9.30
C ALA A 57 0.84 -3.97 -9.76
N PRO A 58 1.76 -4.79 -10.33
CA PRO A 58 1.42 -6.09 -10.90
C PRO A 58 0.84 -7.03 -9.85
N ASP A 59 1.47 -7.05 -8.66
CA ASP A 59 1.06 -7.86 -7.53
C ASP A 59 0.65 -6.91 -6.41
N LYS A 60 -0.67 -6.87 -6.12
CA LYS A 60 -1.23 -6.11 -5.01
C LYS A 60 -2.55 -6.73 -4.56
N CYS A 61 -2.77 -6.81 -3.25
CA CYS A 61 -4.08 -7.04 -2.65
C CYS A 61 -4.42 -5.84 -1.76
N ILE A 62 -5.50 -5.13 -2.08
CA ILE A 62 -5.97 -3.96 -1.34
C ILE A 62 -7.42 -4.22 -0.93
N ARG A 63 -7.69 -4.23 0.37
CA ARG A 63 -9.00 -4.49 0.95
C ARG A 63 -9.43 -3.32 1.82
N VAL A 64 -10.70 -2.95 1.72
CA VAL A 64 -11.32 -1.97 2.62
C VAL A 64 -12.52 -2.66 3.27
N ASP A 65 -12.55 -2.70 4.59
CA ASP A 65 -13.58 -3.39 5.38
C ASP A 65 -13.76 -4.86 4.98
N SER A 66 -12.65 -5.55 4.69
CA SER A 66 -12.64 -6.93 4.14
C SER A 66 -13.32 -7.09 2.77
N LEU A 67 -13.83 -6.02 2.16
CA LEU A 67 -14.29 -6.00 0.78
C LEU A 67 -13.08 -5.81 -0.12
N THR A 68 -12.85 -6.79 -1.00
CA THR A 68 -11.76 -6.72 -1.98
C THR A 68 -12.20 -5.83 -3.13
N LYS A 69 -11.50 -4.71 -3.37
CA LYS A 69 -11.58 -4.01 -4.65
C LYS A 69 -10.60 -4.71 -5.60
N LYS A 70 -11.14 -5.46 -6.57
CA LYS A 70 -10.38 -5.96 -7.73
C LYS A 70 -9.94 -4.79 -8.60
#